data_AF-A0A3M1AE17-F1
#
_entry.id   AF-A0A3M1AE17-F1
#
_cell.length_a   1.000
_cell.length_b   1.000
_cell.length_c   1.000
_cell.angle_alpha   90.00
_cell.angle_beta   90.00
_cell.angle_gamma   90.00
#
_symmetry.space_group_name_H-M   'P 1'
#
loop_
_entity.id
_entity.type
_entity.pdbx_description
1 polymer ?
#
loop_
_entity_poly.entity_id
_entity_poly.type
_entity_poly.pdbx_seq_one_letter_code
_entity_poly.pdbx_strand_id
1 'polypeptide(L)'
;MAAGLFTAPIFVLLISTLAFGTRPGWRRVGAVALGFAGVVMVLRPGAEGAGLVSLMPLAAAVLYALSGIATRRLCGQESTATLLAGFFVAMVVWGALGSGLLTLLDPAVPEGRAGFLLRGWVAPDGWLLLSITGLALGAVIGVGLLTRGYLLADASLVSGFEYSMLVFAAFWGWLLWGQTLAALDAAGIALILASGALLTLSARRMERREAAGAAGVAP
;
A
#
# COMPACT_ATOMS: atom_id res chain seq x y z
N MET A 1 12.16 6.91 -4.80
CA MET A 1 11.29 7.44 -3.71
C MET A 1 10.13 6.50 -3.37
N ALA A 2 9.39 5.95 -4.34
CA ALA A 2 8.24 5.05 -4.08
C ALA A 2 8.58 3.75 -3.33
N ALA A 3 9.80 3.21 -3.49
CA ALA A 3 10.22 1.97 -2.82
C ALA A 3 10.14 2.02 -1.29
N GLY A 4 10.28 3.21 -0.69
CA GLY A 4 10.15 3.36 0.75
C GLY A 4 8.75 3.03 1.25
N LEU A 5 7.69 3.37 0.51
CA LEU A 5 6.32 3.04 0.90
C LEU A 5 6.08 1.52 0.92
N PHE A 6 6.69 0.79 -0.02
CA PHE A 6 6.63 -0.67 -0.06
C PHE A 6 7.44 -1.36 1.05
N THR A 7 8.09 -0.62 1.94
CA THR A 7 8.57 -1.20 3.21
C THR A 7 7.43 -1.38 4.22
N ALA A 8 6.24 -0.83 3.96
CA ALA A 8 5.12 -0.89 4.89
C ALA A 8 4.76 -2.31 5.36
N PRO A 9 4.71 -3.36 4.49
CA PRO A 9 4.42 -4.72 4.97
C PRO A 9 5.46 -5.27 5.93
N ILE A 10 6.73 -4.85 5.82
CA ILE A 10 7.79 -5.19 6.79
C ILE A 10 7.48 -4.51 8.13
N PHE A 11 7.11 -3.23 8.13
CA PHE A 11 6.73 -2.54 9.36
C PHE A 11 5.45 -3.09 9.97
N VAL A 12 4.45 -3.46 9.17
CA VAL A 12 3.23 -4.11 9.67
C VAL A 12 3.59 -5.41 10.38
N LEU A 13 4.46 -6.22 9.79
CA LEU A 13 4.96 -7.46 10.40
C LEU A 13 5.68 -7.17 11.73
N LEU A 14 6.68 -6.27 11.72
CA LEU A 14 7.49 -5.93 12.89
C LEU A 14 6.65 -5.35 14.02
N ILE A 15 5.83 -4.34 13.76
CA ILE A 15 4.99 -3.69 14.77
C ILE A 15 3.97 -4.69 15.32
N SER A 16 3.36 -5.51 14.45
CA SER A 16 2.44 -6.56 14.88
C SER A 16 3.13 -7.57 15.81
N THR A 17 4.40 -7.89 15.56
CA THR A 17 5.17 -8.80 16.43
C THR A 17 5.57 -8.18 17.76
N LEU A 18 6.11 -6.96 17.74
CA LEU A 18 6.71 -6.31 18.90
C LEU A 18 5.67 -5.70 19.84
N ALA A 19 4.70 -4.96 19.29
CA ALA A 19 3.72 -4.23 20.10
C ALA A 19 2.53 -5.11 20.53
N PHE A 20 2.21 -6.16 19.76
CA PHE A 20 1.01 -6.96 19.99
C PHE A 20 1.29 -8.46 20.21
N GLY A 21 2.56 -8.86 20.27
CA GLY A 21 2.97 -10.23 20.56
C GLY A 21 2.54 -11.27 19.51
N THR A 22 2.08 -10.84 18.33
CA THR A 22 1.69 -11.79 17.28
C THR A 22 2.95 -12.49 16.76
N ARG A 23 2.90 -13.81 16.65
CA ARG A 23 4.04 -14.61 16.16
C ARG A 23 3.75 -15.06 14.73
N PRO A 24 4.08 -14.25 13.71
CA PRO A 24 3.95 -14.67 12.33
C PRO A 24 4.83 -15.89 12.11
N GLY A 25 4.25 -16.97 11.59
CA GLY A 25 5.01 -18.15 11.24
C GLY A 25 6.14 -17.81 10.26
N TRP A 26 7.24 -18.57 10.29
CA TRP A 26 8.42 -18.36 9.45
C TRP A 26 8.11 -18.18 7.95
N ARG A 27 7.03 -18.79 7.47
CA ARG A 27 6.55 -18.68 6.09
C ARG A 27 6.03 -17.29 5.75
N ARG A 28 5.33 -16.62 6.68
CA ARG A 28 4.87 -15.24 6.50
C ARG A 28 6.06 -14.29 6.46
N VAL A 29 7.02 -14.47 7.37
CA VAL A 29 8.27 -13.70 7.39
C VAL A 29 9.04 -13.89 6.07
N GLY A 30 9.21 -15.14 5.62
CA GLY A 30 9.85 -15.46 4.35
C GLY A 30 9.11 -14.89 3.14
N ALA A 31 7.77 -14.90 3.14
CA ALA A 31 6.99 -14.34 2.05
C ALA A 31 7.09 -12.81 1.96
N VAL A 32 7.08 -12.10 3.10
CA VAL A 32 7.28 -10.65 3.13
C VAL A 32 8.68 -10.30 2.66
N ALA A 33 9.71 -11.02 3.12
CA ALA A 33 11.09 -10.82 2.68
C ALA A 33 11.26 -11.05 1.17
N LEU A 34 10.63 -12.11 0.63
CA LEU A 34 10.67 -12.43 -0.79
C LEU A 34 9.95 -11.36 -1.64
N GLY A 35 8.78 -10.90 -1.18
CA GLY A 35 8.02 -9.85 -1.84
C GLY A 35 8.79 -8.53 -1.87
N PHE A 36 9.40 -8.16 -0.75
CA PHE A 36 10.25 -6.97 -0.67
C PHE A 36 11.49 -7.07 -1.56
N ALA A 37 12.14 -8.23 -1.65
CA ALA A 37 13.25 -8.43 -2.59
C ALA A 37 12.80 -8.20 -4.04
N GLY A 38 11.61 -8.70 -4.41
CA GLY A 38 11.01 -8.43 -5.72
C GLY A 38 10.72 -6.95 -5.98
N VAL A 39 10.19 -6.25 -4.98
CA VAL A 39 9.97 -4.78 -5.03
C VAL A 39 11.27 -4.03 -5.30
N VAL A 40 12.35 -4.37 -4.58
CA VAL A 40 13.66 -3.72 -4.75
C VAL A 40 14.20 -3.95 -6.17
N MET A 41 14.01 -5.14 -6.74
CA MET A 41 14.39 -5.44 -8.13
C MET A 41 13.61 -4.61 -9.14
N VAL A 42 12.29 -4.47 -8.97
CA VAL A 42 11.42 -3.72 -9.90
C VAL A 42 11.64 -2.21 -9.77
N LEU A 43 11.65 -1.69 -8.54
CA LEU A 43 11.69 -0.24 -8.32
C LEU A 43 13.10 0.35 -8.36
N ARG A 44 14.13 -0.48 -8.28
CA ARG A 44 15.56 -0.11 -8.32
C ARG A 44 15.82 1.21 -7.59
N PRO A 45 15.64 1.25 -6.25
CA PRO A 45 15.81 2.49 -5.51
C PRO A 45 17.22 3.04 -5.75
N GLY A 46 17.32 4.14 -6.50
CA GLY A 46 18.59 4.82 -6.75
C GLY A 46 19.12 5.46 -5.47
N ALA A 47 20.45 5.56 -5.36
CA ALA A 47 21.14 6.28 -4.29
C ALA A 47 21.15 7.81 -4.50
N GLU A 48 20.71 8.27 -5.68
CA GLU A 48 20.56 9.68 -6.02
C GLU A 48 19.43 10.30 -5.17
N GLY A 49 19.80 10.89 -4.05
CA GLY A 49 18.86 11.54 -3.14
C GLY A 49 19.02 11.17 -1.66
N ALA A 50 20.05 10.41 -1.27
CA ALA A 50 20.34 10.11 0.14
C ALA A 50 20.42 11.40 0.99
N GLY A 51 19.30 11.72 1.65
CA GLY A 51 19.09 12.93 2.41
C GLY A 51 17.76 12.84 3.17
N LEU A 52 17.41 13.88 3.93
CA LEU A 52 16.21 13.88 4.79
C LEU A 52 14.92 13.54 4.00
N VAL A 53 14.86 13.95 2.74
CA VAL A 53 13.72 13.73 1.83
C VAL A 53 13.51 12.23 1.55
N SER A 54 14.56 11.40 1.53
CA SER A 54 14.44 9.95 1.39
C SER A 54 13.85 9.24 2.60
N LEU A 55 13.82 9.89 3.77
CA LEU A 55 13.19 9.34 4.98
C LEU A 55 11.67 9.52 4.97
N MET A 56 11.14 10.48 4.20
CA MET A 56 9.70 10.77 4.15
C MET A 56 8.86 9.55 3.72
N PRO A 57 9.20 8.81 2.64
CA PRO A 57 8.47 7.59 2.28
C PRO A 57 8.57 6.49 3.33
N LEU A 58 9.67 6.43 4.09
CA LEU A 58 9.84 5.46 5.18
C LEU A 58 8.93 5.79 6.37
N ALA A 59 8.89 7.07 6.75
CA ALA A 59 7.95 7.57 7.76
C ALA A 59 6.50 7.32 7.33
N ALA A 60 6.17 7.57 6.06
CA ALA A 60 4.85 7.26 5.50
C ALA A 60 4.55 5.75 5.57
N ALA A 61 5.53 4.88 5.31
CA ALA A 61 5.36 3.43 5.44
C ALA A 61 5.05 2.99 6.88
N VAL A 62 5.70 3.60 7.87
CA VAL A 62 5.42 3.34 9.29
C VAL A 62 4.02 3.80 9.67
N LEU A 63 3.62 5.02 9.27
CA LEU A 63 2.28 5.55 9.53
C LEU A 63 1.20 4.72 8.84
N TYR A 64 1.45 4.30 7.60
CA TYR A 64 0.55 3.40 6.86
C TYR A 64 0.43 2.04 7.55
N ALA A 65 1.54 1.47 8.02
CA ALA A 65 1.54 0.23 8.79
C ALA A 65 0.72 0.36 10.08
N LEU A 66 0.89 1.46 10.82
CA LEU A 66 0.10 1.77 12.01
C LEU A 66 -1.39 1.92 11.67
N SER A 67 -1.71 2.60 10.57
CA SER A 67 -3.08 2.76 10.09
C SER A 67 -3.74 1.40 9.84
N GLY A 68 -3.11 0.52 9.05
CA GLY A 68 -3.65 -0.81 8.76
C GLY A 68 -3.83 -1.68 10.03
N ILE A 69 -2.88 -1.61 10.97
CA ILE A 69 -3.00 -2.29 12.27
C ILE A 69 -4.15 -1.70 13.09
N ALA A 70 -4.26 -0.38 13.17
CA ALA A 70 -5.33 0.32 13.88
C ALA A 70 -6.70 -0.01 13.28
N THR A 71 -6.83 -0.04 11.95
CA THR A 71 -8.06 -0.45 11.26
C THR A 71 -8.49 -1.86 11.70
N ARG A 72 -7.58 -2.83 11.72
CA ARG A 72 -7.91 -4.19 12.15
C ARG A 72 -8.26 -4.26 13.64
N ARG A 73 -7.53 -3.54 14.50
CA ARG A 73 -7.61 -3.69 15.97
C ARG A 73 -8.68 -2.82 16.62
N LEU A 74 -8.79 -1.57 16.21
CA LEU A 74 -9.66 -0.56 16.83
C LEU A 74 -11.00 -0.43 16.09
N CYS A 75 -11.01 -0.69 14.79
CA CYS A 75 -12.18 -0.49 13.94
C CYS A 75 -12.84 -1.79 13.49
N GLY A 76 -12.54 -2.92 14.13
CA GLY A 76 -13.09 -4.23 13.76
C GLY A 76 -14.62 -4.32 13.83
N GLN A 77 -15.27 -3.45 14.61
CA GLN A 77 -16.74 -3.36 14.73
C GLN A 77 -17.35 -2.27 13.85
N GLU A 78 -16.52 -1.42 13.23
CA GLU A 78 -16.99 -0.34 12.37
C GLU A 78 -17.35 -0.85 10.98
N SER A 79 -18.32 -0.18 10.35
CA SER A 79 -18.66 -0.52 8.97
C SER A 79 -17.53 -0.11 8.02
N THR A 80 -17.30 -0.91 6.98
CA THR A 80 -16.33 -0.57 5.92
C THR A 80 -16.64 0.78 5.28
N ALA A 81 -17.93 1.13 5.14
CA ALA A 81 -18.38 2.41 4.60
C ALA A 81 -17.98 3.59 5.49
N THR A 82 -18.08 3.45 6.82
CA THR A 82 -17.67 4.48 7.78
C THR A 82 -16.18 4.78 7.66
N LEU A 83 -15.35 3.74 7.58
CA LEU A 83 -13.90 3.88 7.47
C LEU A 83 -13.47 4.49 6.13
N LEU A 84 -14.12 4.08 5.03
CA LEU A 84 -13.93 4.68 3.71
C LEU A 84 -14.31 6.16 3.71
N ALA A 85 -15.47 6.50 4.26
CA ALA A 85 -15.93 7.88 4.36
C ALA A 85 -14.93 8.72 5.16
N GLY A 86 -14.49 8.24 6.33
CA GLY A 86 -13.47 8.91 7.14
C GLY A 86 -12.16 9.12 6.39
N PHE A 87 -11.67 8.09 5.68
CA PHE A 87 -10.45 8.19 4.88
C PHE A 87 -10.55 9.25 3.77
N PHE A 88 -11.61 9.21 2.97
CA PHE A 88 -11.78 10.17 1.87
C PHE A 88 -12.10 11.59 2.36
N VAL A 89 -12.88 11.74 3.44
CA VAL A 89 -13.11 13.04 4.06
C VAL A 89 -11.80 13.63 4.58
N ALA A 90 -10.98 12.85 5.28
CA ALA A 90 -9.66 13.30 5.71
C ALA A 90 -8.78 13.70 4.51
N MET A 91 -8.80 12.93 3.42
CA MET A 91 -8.07 13.26 2.20
C MET A 91 -8.52 14.61 1.59
N VAL A 92 -9.82 14.87 1.54
CA VAL A 92 -10.38 16.15 1.08
C VAL A 92 -9.96 17.30 1.99
N VAL A 93 -10.07 17.13 3.31
CA VAL A 93 -9.69 18.16 4.29
C VAL A 93 -8.21 18.50 4.18
N TRP A 94 -7.32 17.50 4.23
CA TRP A 94 -5.87 17.72 4.13
C TRP A 94 -5.46 18.27 2.75
N GLY A 95 -6.11 17.79 1.68
CA GLY A 95 -5.91 18.32 0.33
C GLY A 95 -6.30 19.80 0.23
N ALA A 96 -7.48 20.17 0.73
CA ALA A 96 -7.96 21.55 0.72
C ALA A 96 -7.11 22.48 1.60
N LEU A 97 -6.67 22.01 2.77
CA LEU A 97 -5.75 22.76 3.64
C LEU A 97 -4.40 22.98 2.94
N GLY A 98 -3.83 21.95 2.33
CA GLY A 98 -2.55 22.04 1.62
C GLY A 98 -2.62 22.97 0.41
N SER A 99 -3.61 22.77 -0.47
CA SER A 99 -3.80 23.62 -1.65
C SER A 99 -4.18 25.04 -1.26
N GLY A 100 -5.02 25.22 -0.24
CA GLY A 100 -5.43 26.52 0.28
C GLY A 100 -4.24 27.29 0.85
N LEU A 101 -3.40 26.64 1.67
CA LEU A 101 -2.19 27.26 2.22
C LEU A 101 -1.22 27.69 1.11
N LEU A 102 -0.98 26.85 0.10
CA LEU A 102 -0.14 27.20 -1.04
C LEU A 102 -0.72 28.37 -1.85
N THR A 103 -2.04 28.44 -1.98
CA THR A 103 -2.73 29.55 -2.67
C THR A 103 -2.59 30.86 -1.88
N LEU A 104 -2.58 30.79 -0.54
CA LEU A 104 -2.43 31.97 0.33
C LEU A 104 -0.99 32.46 0.43
N LEU A 105 -0.02 31.54 0.46
CA LEU A 105 1.40 31.87 0.56
C LEU A 105 2.01 32.35 -0.77
N ASP A 106 1.38 31.99 -1.89
CA ASP A 106 1.81 32.29 -3.27
C ASP A 106 3.34 32.19 -3.47
N PRO A 107 3.94 31.03 -3.16
CA PRO A 107 5.38 30.86 -3.27
C PRO A 107 5.81 30.99 -4.74
N ALA A 108 7.02 31.50 -4.99
CA ALA A 108 7.56 31.54 -6.34
C ALA A 108 7.61 30.12 -6.96
N VAL A 109 6.78 29.88 -7.96
CA VAL A 109 6.61 28.56 -8.59
C VAL A 109 7.50 28.46 -9.83
N PRO A 110 8.46 27.52 -9.89
CA PRO A 110 9.19 27.22 -11.12
C PRO A 110 8.26 26.77 -12.25
N GLU A 111 8.55 27.19 -13.48
CA GLU A 111 7.80 26.75 -14.65
C GLU A 111 7.94 25.24 -14.92
N GLY A 112 6.95 24.67 -15.60
CA GLY A 112 6.96 23.25 -15.96
C GLY A 112 6.58 22.31 -14.80
N ARG A 113 7.14 21.10 -14.80
CA ARG A 113 6.78 20.03 -13.82
C ARG A 113 7.43 20.21 -12.46
N ALA A 114 8.53 20.96 -12.39
CA ALA A 114 9.30 21.16 -11.17
C ALA A 114 8.52 21.94 -10.10
N GLY A 115 7.68 22.89 -10.52
CA GLY A 115 6.83 23.66 -9.61
C GLY A 115 5.54 22.99 -9.18
N PHE A 116 5.24 21.77 -9.64
CA PHE A 116 3.93 21.13 -9.37
C PHE A 116 3.59 21.04 -7.88
N LEU A 117 4.56 20.70 -7.03
CA LEU A 117 4.35 20.56 -5.58
C LEU A 117 4.14 21.89 -4.84
N LEU A 118 4.47 23.02 -5.47
CA LEU A 118 4.36 24.36 -4.88
C LEU A 118 3.14 25.12 -5.40
N ARG A 119 2.38 24.55 -6.36
CA ARG A 119 1.20 25.20 -6.91
C ARG A 119 0.03 25.11 -5.94
N GLY A 120 -0.66 26.23 -5.80
CA GLY A 120 -1.98 26.30 -5.18
C GLY A 120 -3.07 25.60 -6.02
N TRP A 121 -4.32 25.88 -5.69
CA TRP A 121 -5.46 25.28 -6.39
C TRP A 121 -5.51 25.73 -7.86
N VAL A 122 -5.62 24.75 -8.76
CA VAL A 122 -5.83 24.98 -10.20
C VAL A 122 -7.12 24.28 -10.61
N ALA A 123 -8.04 25.03 -11.20
CA ALA A 123 -9.30 24.48 -11.67
C ALA A 123 -9.04 23.46 -12.80
N PRO A 124 -9.55 22.23 -12.69
CA PRO A 124 -9.34 21.22 -13.71
C PRO A 124 -10.17 21.52 -14.97
N ASP A 125 -9.59 21.25 -16.14
CA ASP A 125 -10.31 21.27 -17.41
C ASP A 125 -11.21 20.03 -17.57
N GLY A 126 -12.08 20.02 -18.57
CA GLY A 126 -13.07 18.95 -18.76
C GLY A 126 -12.46 17.56 -18.95
N TRP A 127 -11.32 17.46 -19.66
CA TRP A 127 -10.64 16.18 -19.85
C TRP A 127 -9.95 15.69 -18.58
N LEU A 128 -9.33 16.61 -17.82
CA LEU A 128 -8.75 16.31 -16.52
C LEU A 128 -9.82 15.88 -15.51
N LEU A 129 -10.98 16.54 -15.47
CA LEU A 129 -12.11 16.15 -14.63
C LEU A 129 -12.59 14.72 -14.92
N LEU A 130 -12.71 14.35 -16.20
CA LEU A 130 -13.08 12.99 -16.59
C LEU A 130 -12.04 11.97 -16.10
N SER A 131 -10.75 12.28 -16.27
CA SER A 131 -9.64 11.44 -15.85
C SER A 131 -9.58 11.26 -14.32
N ILE A 132 -9.76 12.35 -13.56
CA ILE A 132 -9.81 12.33 -12.10
C ILE A 132 -11.02 11.52 -11.61
N THR A 133 -12.18 11.68 -12.25
CA THR A 133 -13.39 10.94 -11.89
C THR A 133 -13.20 9.43 -12.10
N GLY A 134 -12.63 9.02 -13.24
CA GLY A 134 -12.30 7.62 -13.50
C GLY A 134 -11.33 7.04 -12.45
N LEU A 135 -10.28 7.79 -12.11
CA LEU A 135 -9.34 7.40 -11.07
C LEU A 135 -10.00 7.33 -9.69
N ALA A 136 -10.87 8.27 -9.35
CA ALA A 136 -11.58 8.32 -8.07
C ALA A 136 -12.50 7.11 -7.89
N LEU A 137 -13.24 6.71 -8.93
CA LEU A 137 -14.06 5.49 -8.88
C LEU A 137 -13.21 4.24 -8.62
N GLY A 138 -12.09 4.11 -9.33
CA GLY A 138 -11.14 3.01 -9.11
C GLY A 138 -10.55 3.03 -7.69
N ALA A 139 -10.21 4.22 -7.18
CA ALA A 139 -9.67 4.38 -5.83
C ALA A 139 -10.69 4.00 -4.76
N VAL A 140 -11.96 4.40 -4.89
CA VAL A 140 -13.02 4.02 -3.93
C VAL A 140 -13.18 2.51 -3.86
N ILE A 141 -13.20 1.84 -5.01
CA ILE A 141 -13.31 0.38 -5.07
C ILE A 141 -12.05 -0.28 -4.48
N GLY A 142 -10.86 0.14 -4.92
CA GLY A 142 -9.59 -0.45 -4.49
C GLY A 142 -9.33 -0.27 -3.00
N VAL A 143 -9.45 0.96 -2.49
CA VAL A 143 -9.31 1.26 -1.05
C VAL A 143 -10.40 0.55 -0.25
N GLY A 144 -11.61 0.41 -0.80
CA GLY A 144 -12.70 -0.28 -0.10
C GLY A 144 -12.48 -1.77 0.06
N LEU A 145 -12.02 -2.44 -1.00
CA LEU A 145 -11.60 -3.84 -0.96
C LEU A 145 -10.42 -4.05 -0.03
N LEU A 146 -9.44 -3.14 -0.05
CA LEU A 146 -8.28 -3.19 0.83
C LEU A 146 -8.67 -3.04 2.30
N THR A 147 -9.51 -2.05 2.61
CA THR A 147 -10.05 -1.80 3.96
C THR A 147 -10.80 -3.02 4.47
N ARG A 148 -11.67 -3.60 3.62
CA ARG A 148 -12.37 -4.84 3.97
C ARG A 148 -11.41 -6.01 4.18
N GLY A 149 -10.34 -6.10 3.39
CA GLY A 149 -9.26 -7.06 3.60
C GLY A 149 -8.64 -6.93 5.00
N TYR A 150 -8.26 -5.71 5.39
CA TYR A 150 -7.74 -5.42 6.73
C TYR A 150 -8.73 -5.69 7.85
N LEU A 151 -10.04 -5.57 7.61
CA LEU A 151 -11.06 -5.93 8.59
C LEU A 151 -11.28 -7.44 8.71
N LEU A 152 -11.02 -8.22 7.66
CA LEU A 152 -11.29 -9.66 7.63
C LEU A 152 -10.09 -10.52 8.06
N ALA A 153 -8.86 -10.13 7.69
CA ALA A 153 -7.66 -10.92 7.91
C ALA A 153 -6.61 -10.17 8.75
N ASP A 154 -5.58 -10.91 9.19
CA ASP A 154 -4.44 -10.32 9.89
C ASP A 154 -3.75 -9.26 9.02
N ALA A 155 -3.43 -8.10 9.61
CA ALA A 155 -2.76 -7.01 8.92
C ALA A 155 -1.46 -7.45 8.23
N SER A 156 -0.68 -8.34 8.85
CA SER A 156 0.56 -8.87 8.25
C SER A 156 0.34 -9.76 7.02
N LEU A 157 -0.83 -10.41 6.92
CA LEU A 157 -1.20 -11.19 5.74
C LEU A 157 -1.64 -10.25 4.62
N VAL A 158 -2.54 -9.31 4.92
CA VAL A 158 -3.11 -8.35 3.95
C VAL A 158 -2.03 -7.46 3.36
N SER A 159 -1.20 -6.85 4.20
CA SER A 159 -0.10 -5.99 3.76
C SER A 159 0.88 -6.73 2.84
N GLY A 160 1.14 -8.01 3.07
CA GLY A 160 1.99 -8.81 2.18
C GLY A 160 1.45 -8.94 0.75
N PHE A 161 0.12 -8.96 0.57
CA PHE A 161 -0.49 -8.99 -0.77
C PHE A 161 -0.37 -7.66 -1.51
N GLU A 162 -0.14 -6.54 -0.82
CA GLU A 162 -0.02 -5.22 -1.44
C GLU A 162 1.19 -5.13 -2.39
N TYR A 163 2.20 -6.00 -2.21
CA TYR A 163 3.29 -6.15 -3.18
C TYR A 163 2.80 -6.49 -4.59
N SER A 164 1.67 -7.21 -4.70
CA SER A 164 1.06 -7.55 -5.99
C SER A 164 0.66 -6.32 -6.80
N MET A 165 0.48 -5.16 -6.16
CA MET A 165 0.20 -3.89 -6.85
C MET A 165 1.26 -3.58 -7.91
N LEU A 166 2.53 -3.93 -7.68
CA LEU A 166 3.59 -3.72 -8.67
C LEU A 166 3.43 -4.60 -9.90
N VAL A 167 2.88 -5.81 -9.76
CA VAL A 167 2.58 -6.69 -10.89
C VAL A 167 1.50 -6.05 -11.76
N PHE A 168 0.44 -5.52 -11.14
CA PHE A 168 -0.61 -4.79 -11.86
C PHE A 168 -0.10 -3.48 -12.47
N ALA A 169 0.76 -2.75 -11.76
CA ALA A 169 1.37 -1.53 -12.26
C ALA A 169 2.23 -1.81 -13.51
N ALA A 170 3.02 -2.88 -13.51
CA ALA A 170 3.80 -3.30 -14.67
C ALA A 170 2.90 -3.76 -15.83
N PHE A 171 1.82 -4.48 -15.54
CA PHE A 171 0.84 -4.92 -16.55
C PHE A 171 0.18 -3.73 -17.26
N TRP A 172 -0.35 -2.77 -16.50
CA TRP A 172 -0.95 -1.56 -17.09
C TRP A 172 0.11 -0.63 -17.72
N GLY A 173 1.32 -0.60 -17.15
CA GLY A 173 2.53 -0.02 -17.71
C GLY A 173 2.76 -0.44 -19.16
N TRP A 174 2.79 -1.76 -19.35
CA TRP A 174 2.94 -2.39 -20.66
C TRP A 174 1.72 -2.16 -21.56
N LEU A 175 0.49 -2.35 -21.04
CA LEU A 175 -0.73 -2.30 -21.86
C LEU A 175 -1.06 -0.90 -22.38
N LEU A 176 -0.93 0.13 -21.53
CA LEU A 176 -1.33 1.50 -21.87
C LEU A 176 -0.21 2.30 -22.52
N TRP A 177 1.03 2.06 -22.12
CA TRP A 177 2.17 2.86 -22.55
C TRP A 177 3.22 2.07 -23.36
N GLY A 178 2.99 0.78 -23.62
CA GLY A 178 3.93 -0.05 -24.38
C GLY A 178 5.29 -0.23 -23.68
N GLN A 179 5.35 -0.05 -22.36
CA GLN A 179 6.61 -0.16 -21.62
C GLN A 179 7.10 -1.61 -21.63
N THR A 180 8.33 -1.82 -22.07
CA THR A 180 8.96 -3.14 -22.07
C THR A 180 9.44 -3.49 -20.66
N LEU A 181 9.21 -4.75 -20.24
CA LEU A 181 9.75 -5.25 -18.99
C LEU A 181 11.20 -5.72 -19.21
N ALA A 182 12.14 -5.18 -18.46
CA ALA A 182 13.48 -5.72 -18.44
C ALA A 182 13.51 -7.09 -17.74
N ALA A 183 14.52 -7.90 -18.01
CA ALA A 183 14.68 -9.22 -17.40
C ALA A 183 14.68 -9.16 -15.86
N LEU A 184 15.26 -8.12 -15.27
CA LEU A 184 15.27 -7.92 -13.82
C LEU A 184 13.88 -7.58 -13.27
N ASP A 185 13.06 -6.84 -14.01
CA ASP A 185 11.70 -6.48 -13.59
C ASP A 185 10.81 -7.73 -13.63
N ALA A 186 10.98 -8.57 -14.65
CA ALA A 186 10.33 -9.87 -14.75
C ALA A 186 10.73 -10.81 -13.60
N ALA A 187 12.02 -10.85 -13.25
CA ALA A 187 12.50 -11.61 -12.10
C ALA A 187 11.89 -11.09 -10.78
N GLY A 188 11.84 -9.77 -10.59
CA GLY A 188 11.22 -9.15 -9.42
C GLY A 188 9.72 -9.45 -9.32
N ILE A 189 8.99 -9.40 -10.44
CA ILE A 189 7.57 -9.80 -10.51
C ILE A 189 7.40 -11.28 -10.14
N ALA A 190 8.28 -12.16 -10.62
CA ALA A 190 8.22 -13.58 -10.26
C ALA A 190 8.39 -13.80 -8.75
N LEU A 191 9.28 -13.05 -8.08
CA LEU A 191 9.44 -13.09 -6.63
C LEU A 191 8.20 -12.59 -5.89
N ILE A 192 7.55 -11.53 -6.38
CA ILE A 192 6.30 -11.01 -5.81
C ILE A 192 5.17 -12.04 -5.94
N LEU A 193 5.04 -12.70 -7.10
CA LEU A 193 4.06 -13.76 -7.30
C LEU A 193 4.32 -14.98 -6.39
N ALA A 194 5.59 -15.38 -6.24
CA ALA A 194 5.98 -16.45 -5.33
C ALA A 194 5.69 -16.11 -3.86
N SER A 195 5.89 -14.84 -3.48
CA SER A 195 5.52 -14.30 -2.17
C SER A 195 4.01 -14.44 -1.90
N GLY A 196 3.17 -14.00 -2.84
CA GLY A 196 1.71 -14.14 -2.73
C GLY A 196 1.24 -15.60 -2.66
N ALA A 197 1.88 -16.50 -3.41
CA ALA A 197 1.63 -17.94 -3.33
C ALA A 197 2.02 -18.51 -1.96
N LEU A 198 3.15 -18.09 -1.39
CA LEU A 198 3.58 -18.52 -0.05
C LEU A 198 2.64 -18.00 1.05
N LEU A 199 2.15 -16.75 0.93
CA LEU A 199 1.17 -16.17 1.84
C LEU A 199 -0.15 -16.95 1.84
N THR A 200 -0.72 -17.22 0.66
CA THR A 200 -1.95 -18.02 0.52
C THR A 200 -1.78 -19.43 1.09
N LEU A 201 -0.66 -20.09 0.81
CA LEU A 201 -0.36 -21.41 1.38
C LEU A 201 -0.21 -21.37 2.91
N SER A 202 0.32 -20.27 3.47
CA SER A 202 0.42 -20.09 4.91
C SER A 202 -0.93 -19.91 5.58
N ALA A 203 -1.84 -19.13 4.98
CA ALA A 203 -3.20 -18.92 5.47
C ALA A 203 -4.02 -20.22 5.48
N ARG A 204 -4.09 -20.94 4.36
CA ARG A 204 -4.87 -22.18 4.25
C ARG A 204 -4.46 -23.26 5.25
N ARG A 205 -3.19 -23.32 5.62
CA ARG A 205 -2.69 -24.31 6.59
C ARG A 205 -3.08 -23.96 8.02
N MET A 206 -3.18 -22.68 8.34
CA MET A 206 -3.62 -22.22 9.66
C MET A 206 -5.10 -22.55 9.84
N GLU A 207 -5.95 -22.22 8.87
CA GLU A 207 -7.37 -22.59 8.85
C GLU A 207 -7.57 -24.10 9.00
N ARG A 208 -6.79 -24.91 8.27
CA ARG A 208 -6.85 -26.38 8.39
C ARG A 208 -6.43 -26.90 9.77
N ARG A 209 -5.45 -26.27 10.41
CA ARG A 209 -5.01 -26.64 11.77
C ARG A 209 -6.07 -26.30 12.81
N GLU A 210 -6.70 -25.15 12.68
CA GLU A 210 -7.81 -24.73 13.54
C GLU A 210 -9.02 -25.65 13.39
N ALA A 211 -9.40 -25.98 12.15
CA ALA A 211 -10.48 -26.93 11.87
C ALA A 211 -10.19 -28.34 12.41
N ALA A 212 -8.97 -28.85 12.26
CA ALA A 212 -8.57 -30.15 12.79
C ALA A 212 -8.53 -30.15 14.34
N GLY A 213 -8.11 -29.04 14.96
CA GLY A 213 -8.16 -28.86 16.41
C GLY A 213 -9.59 -28.83 16.95
N ALA A 214 -10.50 -28.13 16.28
CA ALA A 214 -11.92 -28.09 16.65
C ALA A 214 -12.60 -29.47 16.50
N ALA A 215 -12.26 -30.23 15.45
CA ALA A 215 -12.80 -31.57 15.23
C ALA A 215 -12.27 -32.60 16.24
N GLY A 216 -11.05 -32.44 16.76
CA GLY A 216 -10.48 -33.30 17.81
C GLY A 216 -10.98 -33.00 19.23
N VAL A 217 -11.72 -31.90 19.41
CA VAL A 217 -12.30 -31.47 20.70
C VAL A 217 -13.81 -31.75 20.76
N ALA A 218 -14.42 -32.22 19.66
CA ALA A 218 -15.81 -32.66 19.63
C ALA A 218 -15.95 -34.00 20.41
N PRO A 219 -16.82 -34.07 21.43
CA PRO A 219 -17.02 -35.26 22.27
C PRO A 219 -17.69 -36.42 21.53
#